data_AF-A0A2S9FPD6-F1
#
_entry.id   AF-A0A2S9FPD6-F1
#
_cell.length_a   1.000
_cell.length_b   1.000
_cell.length_c   1.000
_cell.angle_alpha   90.00
_cell.angle_beta   90.00
_cell.angle_gamma   90.00
#
_symmetry.space_group_name_H-M   'P 1'
#
loop_
_entity.id
_entity.type
_entity.pdbx_description
1 polymer ?
#
loop_
_entity_poly.entity_id
_entity_poly.type
_entity_poly.pdbx_seq_one_letter_code
_entity_poly.pdbx_strand_id
1 'polypeptide(L)'
;WQESINVEVGNYTLWIMVDLSAETPEFYIAPAQWMVDLIRSNHQAYLDSENPKTGKVKGHRARTEGSDHTAFKPEQIAQWKDAWWLVDDPTGAYQVG
;
A
#
# COMPACT_ATOMS: atom_id res chain seq x y z
N TRP A 1 15.45 -13.08 -35.66
CA TRP A 1 16.05 -12.30 -34.56
C TRP A 1 15.34 -10.96 -34.51
N GLN A 2 14.81 -10.60 -33.33
CA GLN A 2 13.96 -9.43 -33.00
C GLN A 2 12.46 -9.57 -33.30
N GLU A 3 11.77 -10.40 -32.50
CA GLU A 3 10.33 -10.24 -32.20
C GLU A 3 10.08 -9.70 -30.78
N SER A 4 11.13 -9.39 -30.01
CA SER A 4 11.04 -9.05 -28.58
C SER A 4 11.09 -7.55 -28.26
N ILE A 5 10.90 -6.65 -29.23
CA ILE A 5 11.01 -5.19 -28.99
C ILE A 5 9.68 -4.55 -28.53
N ASN A 6 8.55 -5.26 -28.65
CA ASN A 6 7.25 -4.77 -28.16
C ASN A 6 6.82 -5.50 -26.89
N VAL A 7 7.68 -5.52 -25.87
CA VAL A 7 7.18 -5.80 -24.51
C VAL A 7 6.41 -4.56 -24.10
N GLU A 8 5.09 -4.69 -23.92
CA GLU A 8 4.32 -3.67 -23.22
C GLU A 8 5.05 -3.42 -21.90
N VAL A 9 5.63 -2.24 -21.73
CA VAL A 9 6.11 -1.82 -20.43
C VAL A 9 4.85 -1.65 -19.61
N GLY A 10 4.46 -2.70 -18.89
CA GLY A 10 3.36 -2.66 -17.95
C GLY A 10 3.56 -1.43 -17.08
N ASN A 11 2.53 -0.61 -16.92
CA ASN A 11 2.63 0.59 -16.11
C ASN A 11 2.67 0.17 -14.63
N TYR A 12 3.85 -0.20 -14.14
CA TYR A 12 4.06 -0.68 -12.78
C TYR A 12 4.22 0.51 -11.85
N THR A 13 3.20 0.76 -11.02
CA THR A 13 3.28 1.79 -9.98
C THR A 13 3.81 1.17 -8.70
N LEU A 14 4.95 1.67 -8.22
CA LEU A 14 5.55 1.30 -6.94
C LEU A 14 5.32 2.40 -5.90
N TRP A 15 5.14 1.98 -4.65
CA TRP A 15 5.13 2.83 -3.48
C TRP A 15 6.46 2.64 -2.75
N ILE A 16 7.14 3.75 -2.47
CA ILE A 16 8.37 3.78 -1.68
C ILE A 16 8.05 4.53 -0.39
N MET A 17 8.05 3.81 0.73
CA MET A 17 7.87 4.38 2.06
C MET A 17 9.25 4.49 2.71
N VAL A 18 9.46 5.60 3.43
CA VAL A 18 10.72 5.91 4.09
C VAL A 18 10.46 6.13 5.57
N ASP A 19 11.07 5.30 6.42
CA ASP A 19 11.09 5.53 7.86
C ASP A 19 12.31 6.38 8.22
N LEU A 20 12.04 7.56 8.76
CA LEU A 20 13.04 8.55 9.18
C LEU A 20 13.32 8.51 10.69
N SER A 21 12.69 7.59 11.44
CA SER A 21 12.85 7.47 12.89
C SER A 21 14.07 6.65 13.32
N ALA A 22 14.62 5.84 12.42
CA ALA A 22 15.83 5.06 12.64
C ALA A 22 17.11 5.90 12.45
N GLU A 23 18.25 5.42 12.99
CA GLU A 23 19.57 6.07 12.85
C GLU A 23 19.98 6.23 11.38
N THR A 24 19.62 5.25 10.55
CA THR A 24 19.71 5.29 9.10
C THR A 24 18.32 5.15 8.49
N PRO A 25 17.95 5.90 7.42
CA PRO A 25 16.66 5.76 6.79
C PRO A 25 16.37 4.33 6.34
N GLU A 26 15.19 3.81 6.68
CA GLU A 26 14.76 2.49 6.23
C GLU A 26 13.75 2.62 5.08
N PHE A 27 13.89 1.77 4.07
CA PHE A 27 13.08 1.81 2.86
C PHE A 27 12.20 0.58 2.75
N TYR A 28 10.94 0.81 2.37
CA TYR A 28 9.95 -0.23 2.14
C TYR A 28 9.35 -0.02 0.76
N ILE A 29 9.41 -1.05 -0.09
CA ILE A 29 9.05 -0.96 -1.51
C ILE A 29 7.95 -1.96 -1.81
N ALA A 30 6.81 -1.47 -2.31
CA ALA A 30 5.66 -2.31 -2.62
C ALA A 30 5.02 -1.92 -3.95
N PRO A 31 4.51 -2.89 -4.73
CA PRO A 31 3.58 -2.61 -5.83
C PRO A 31 2.30 -1.95 -5.31
N ALA A 32 1.71 -1.10 -6.13
CA ALA A 32 0.46 -0.40 -5.81
C ALA A 32 -0.68 -1.36 -5.40
N GLN A 33 -0.76 -2.54 -6.03
CA GLN A 33 -1.79 -3.51 -5.70
C GLN A 33 -1.65 -4.03 -4.28
N TRP A 34 -0.43 -4.35 -3.83
CA TRP A 34 -0.18 -4.81 -2.46
C TRP A 34 -0.54 -3.74 -1.42
N MET A 35 -0.28 -2.46 -1.73
CA MET A 35 -0.70 -1.34 -0.87
C MET A 35 -2.22 -1.22 -0.80
N VAL A 36 -2.93 -1.37 -1.92
CA VAL A 36 -4.40 -1.37 -1.95
C VAL A 36 -4.95 -2.49 -1.09
N ASP A 37 -4.38 -3.69 -1.20
CA ASP A 37 -4.82 -4.85 -0.45
C ASP A 37 -4.53 -4.69 1.06
N LEU A 38 -3.39 -4.10 1.42
CA LEU A 38 -3.06 -3.77 2.81
C LEU A 38 -4.01 -2.71 3.40
N ILE A 39 -4.29 -1.64 2.66
CA ILE A 39 -5.24 -0.60 3.09
C ILE A 39 -6.63 -1.23 3.28
N ARG A 40 -7.06 -2.06 2.34
CA ARG A 40 -8.35 -2.75 2.42
C ARG A 40 -8.37 -3.65 3.65
N SER A 41 -7.39 -4.54 3.85
CA SER A 41 -7.39 -5.47 4.98
C SER A 41 -7.40 -4.75 6.34
N ASN A 42 -6.67 -3.64 6.47
CA ASN A 42 -6.59 -2.87 7.72
C ASN A 42 -7.84 -2.03 8.01
N HIS A 43 -8.54 -1.57 6.97
CA HIS A 43 -9.61 -0.58 7.14
C HIS A 43 -11.00 -1.06 6.75
N GLN A 44 -11.15 -2.23 6.11
CA GLN A 44 -12.46 -2.72 5.67
C GLN A 44 -13.43 -2.88 6.85
N ALA A 45 -12.99 -3.46 7.97
CA ALA A 45 -13.83 -3.58 9.16
C ALA A 45 -14.28 -2.22 9.73
N TYR A 46 -13.44 -1.19 9.64
CA TYR A 46 -13.81 0.17 10.02
C TYR A 46 -14.82 0.76 9.04
N LEU A 47 -14.59 0.59 7.74
CA LEU A 47 -15.47 1.08 6.67
C LEU A 47 -16.84 0.42 6.72
N ASP A 48 -16.92 -0.87 7.06
CA ASP A 48 -18.16 -1.63 7.19
C ASP A 48 -18.92 -1.34 8.49
N SER A 49 -18.26 -0.71 9.48
CA SER A 49 -18.88 -0.41 10.76
C SER A 49 -19.91 0.71 10.65
N GLU A 50 -21.05 0.54 11.32
CA GLU A 50 -22.04 1.61 11.47
C GLU A 50 -21.61 2.60 12.55
N ASN A 51 -21.92 3.87 12.33
CA ASN A 51 -21.81 4.88 13.36
C ASN A 51 -23.01 4.75 14.32
N PRO A 52 -22.80 4.39 15.59
CA PRO A 52 -23.89 4.16 16.54
C PRO A 52 -24.70 5.43 16.86
N LYS A 53 -24.20 6.63 16.53
CA LYS A 53 -24.92 7.89 16.71
C LYS A 53 -25.79 8.28 15.52
N THR A 54 -25.44 7.87 14.31
CA THR A 54 -26.12 8.29 13.08
C THR A 54 -26.79 7.16 12.32
N GLY A 55 -26.52 5.89 12.68
CA GLY A 55 -27.00 4.70 11.98
C GLY A 55 -26.46 4.56 10.55
N LYS A 56 -25.42 5.32 10.19
CA LYS A 56 -24.82 5.31 8.85
C LYS A 56 -23.47 4.60 8.89
N VAL A 57 -23.16 3.86 7.82
CA VAL A 57 -21.85 3.26 7.57
C VAL A 57 -20.75 4.34 7.64
N LYS A 58 -19.69 4.11 8.42
CA LYS A 58 -18.64 5.10 8.76
C LYS A 58 -17.76 5.55 7.59
N GLY A 59 -17.90 4.95 6.41
CA GLY A 59 -17.15 5.30 5.18
C GLY A 59 -17.31 6.74 4.64
N HIS A 60 -17.88 7.67 5.39
CA HIS A 60 -17.89 9.10 5.08
C HIS A 60 -16.75 9.81 5.81
N ARG A 61 -15.93 10.59 5.07
CA ARG A 61 -14.87 11.44 5.67
C ARG A 61 -15.47 12.32 6.77
N ALA A 62 -15.06 12.07 8.01
CA ALA A 62 -15.31 13.01 9.10
C ALA A 62 -14.52 14.30 8.83
N ARG A 63 -15.21 15.44 8.67
CA ARG A 63 -14.60 16.78 8.59
C ARG A 63 -14.51 17.40 9.99
N THR A 64 -13.92 16.68 10.93
CA THR A 64 -13.81 17.12 12.33
C THR A 64 -12.35 17.02 12.79
N GLU A 65 -11.92 18.00 13.59
CA GLU A 65 -10.55 18.12 14.14
C GLU A 65 -10.06 16.88 14.91
N GLY A 66 -10.98 16.06 15.45
CA GLY A 66 -10.64 14.80 16.13
C GLY A 66 -10.55 13.58 15.21
N SER A 67 -10.06 13.73 13.97
CA SER A 67 -9.91 12.59 13.06
C SER A 67 -8.75 11.71 13.50
N ASP A 68 -9.03 10.45 13.84
CA ASP A 68 -7.98 9.46 14.12
C ASP A 68 -7.24 9.12 12.83
N HIS A 69 -6.05 9.69 12.67
CA HIS A 69 -5.12 9.33 11.61
C HIS A 69 -4.44 8.01 12.00
N THR A 70 -4.88 6.91 11.39
CA THR A 70 -4.16 5.63 11.52
C THR A 70 -2.91 5.68 10.64
N ALA A 71 -1.73 5.72 11.27
CA ALA A 71 -0.46 5.49 10.57
C ALA A 71 -0.27 3.98 10.32
N PHE A 72 0.46 3.64 9.26
CA PHE A 72 0.97 2.28 9.09
C PHE A 72 2.04 2.03 10.14
N LYS A 73 1.96 0.89 10.82
CA LYS A 73 3.01 0.45 11.72
C LYS A 73 4.08 -0.30 10.93
N PRO A 74 5.37 -0.17 11.26
CA PRO A 74 6.45 -0.87 10.54
C PRO A 74 6.22 -2.38 10.41
N GLU A 75 5.60 -3.02 11.40
CA GLU A 75 5.33 -4.46 11.38
C GLU A 75 4.35 -4.86 10.26
N GLN A 76 3.48 -3.95 9.83
CA GLN A 76 2.51 -4.21 8.74
C GLN A 76 3.17 -4.23 7.36
N ILE A 77 4.33 -3.59 7.22
CA ILE A 77 5.06 -3.43 5.95
C ILE A 77 6.43 -4.10 5.97
N ALA A 78 6.79 -4.78 7.07
CA ALA A 78 8.12 -5.36 7.28
C ALA A 78 8.57 -6.31 6.15
N GLN A 79 7.63 -7.04 5.54
CA GLN A 79 7.88 -7.93 4.40
C GLN A 79 8.39 -7.21 3.14
N TRP A 80 8.28 -5.88 3.07
CA TRP A 80 8.68 -5.07 1.93
C TRP A 80 9.96 -4.28 2.17
N LYS A 81 10.60 -4.50 3.32
CA LYS A 81 11.87 -3.86 3.65
C LYS A 81 12.94 -4.25 2.63
N ASP A 82 13.63 -3.24 2.11
CA ASP A 82 14.71 -3.37 1.13
C ASP A 82 14.33 -4.17 -0.15
N ALA A 83 13.04 -4.21 -0.51
CA ALA A 83 12.53 -4.89 -1.69
C ALA A 83 12.84 -4.15 -3.02
N TRP A 84 14.06 -3.62 -3.16
CA TRP A 84 14.54 -2.89 -4.33
C TRP A 84 14.53 -3.72 -5.61
N TRP A 85 14.58 -5.04 -5.50
CA TRP A 85 14.45 -5.96 -6.64
C TRP A 85 13.15 -5.75 -7.44
N LEU A 86 12.10 -5.17 -6.84
CA LEU A 86 10.86 -4.80 -7.53
C LEU A 86 11.04 -3.65 -8.53
N VAL A 87 12.09 -2.84 -8.37
CA VAL A 87 12.45 -1.80 -9.34
C VAL A 87 13.13 -2.43 -10.55
N ASP A 88 13.95 -3.45 -10.32
CA ASP A 88 14.67 -4.16 -11.38
C ASP A 88 13.76 -5.12 -12.16
N ASP A 89 12.86 -5.82 -11.46
CA ASP A 89 11.88 -6.74 -12.03
C ASP A 89 10.51 -6.62 -11.31
N PRO A 90 9.67 -5.65 -11.72
CA PRO A 90 8.33 -5.52 -11.15
C PRO A 90 7.40 -6.67 -11.54
N THR A 91 7.73 -7.47 -12.57
CA THR A 91 6.82 -8.47 -13.11
C THR A 91 6.55 -9.60 -12.11
N GLY A 92 7.56 -9.98 -11.31
CA GLY A 92 7.44 -11.00 -10.28
C GLY A 92 6.33 -10.75 -9.24
N ALA A 93 5.94 -9.49 -9.05
CA ALA A 93 4.85 -9.13 -8.15
C ALA A 93 3.44 -9.20 -8.76
N TYR A 94 3.33 -9.15 -10.09
CA TYR A 94 2.05 -9.11 -10.81
C TYR A 94 1.70 -10.43 -11.53
N GLN A 95 2.59 -11.43 -11.47
CA GLN A 95 2.39 -12.77 -12.07
C GLN A 95 1.57 -13.73 -11.19
N VAL A 96 1.14 -13.31 -10.00
CA VAL A 96 0.30 -14.12 -9.09
C VAL A 96 -1.11 -13.54 -9.10
N GLY A 97 -1.94 -14.01 -10.04
CA GLY A 97 -3.36 -13.66 -10.19
C GLY A 97 -4.14 -14.81 -10.79
#